data_AF-Q9AD58-F1
#
_entry.id   AF-Q9AD58-F1
#
_cell.length_a   1.000
_cell.length_b   1.000
_cell.length_c   1.000
_cell.angle_alpha   90.00
_cell.angle_beta   90.00
_cell.angle_gamma   90.00
#
_symmetry.space_group_name_H-M   'P 1'
#
loop_
_entity.id
_entity.type
_entity.pdbx_description
1 polymer ?
#
loop_
_entity_poly.entity_id
_entity_poly.type
_entity_poly.pdbx_seq_one_letter_code
_entity_poly.pdbx_strand_id
1 'polypeptide(L)'
;MSASPLERTARPRRSRTRSRTLNSRPALALSALKPHQYDLRRDCASLICPDCETWVPITGLRGTAPKVVPHDTGRTWKDAAVRCRLGSNRLVTVDVAVKQWQERLEDGHADTGHRRRTTVRRKPKAAVAPAVSQIAAQKQAPADDERGNDRPLWLLRKKQWAATESSVRDADTRRAQLPAGDAPLGAAPVPLKTLHPERRAS
;
A
#
# COMPACT_ATOMS: atom_id res chain seq x y z
N MET A 1 21.73 19.27 47.77
CA MET A 1 20.35 18.76 47.60
C MET A 1 20.06 18.73 46.10
N SER A 2 20.53 17.67 45.42
CA SER A 2 20.27 17.46 43.99
C SER A 2 18.80 17.10 43.84
N ALA A 3 18.02 17.97 43.20
CA ALA A 3 16.64 17.68 42.87
C ALA A 3 16.60 16.41 42.00
N SER A 4 16.00 15.35 42.51
CA SER A 4 15.64 14.17 41.75
C SER A 4 14.90 14.63 40.49
N PRO A 5 15.24 14.15 39.29
CA PRO A 5 14.44 14.45 38.12
C PRO A 5 13.11 13.75 38.35
N LEU A 6 12.11 14.48 38.83
CA LEU A 6 10.73 14.07 38.62
C LEU A 6 10.66 13.66 37.15
N GLU A 7 10.19 12.44 36.88
CA GLU A 7 9.92 11.96 35.52
C GLU A 7 8.84 12.86 34.93
N ARG A 8 9.26 14.03 34.44
CA ARG A 8 8.36 15.01 33.86
C ARG A 8 7.93 14.40 32.55
N THR A 9 6.63 14.20 32.40
CA THR A 9 6.04 13.78 31.14
C THR A 9 5.89 14.98 30.21
N ALA A 10 5.93 14.72 28.90
CA ALA A 10 5.85 15.72 27.86
C ALA A 10 4.65 16.64 28.07
N ARG A 11 4.89 17.95 28.06
CA ARG A 11 3.86 18.94 28.40
C ARG A 11 2.88 19.15 27.24
N PRO A 12 1.62 19.50 27.55
CA PRO A 12 0.69 19.95 26.52
C PRO A 12 1.27 21.16 25.78
N ARG A 13 1.09 21.16 24.46
CA ARG A 13 1.64 22.20 23.59
C ARG A 13 0.80 23.46 23.72
N ARG A 14 1.47 24.60 23.93
CA ARG A 14 0.80 25.90 23.95
C ARG A 14 0.34 26.24 22.53
N SER A 15 -0.84 26.83 22.38
CA SER A 15 -1.32 27.31 21.07
C SER A 15 -0.48 28.48 20.56
N ARG A 16 -0.02 29.35 21.48
CA ARG A 16 0.76 30.56 21.15
C ARG A 16 1.95 30.71 22.08
N THR A 17 3.04 31.24 21.53
CA THR A 17 4.26 31.58 22.28
C THR A 17 4.61 33.06 22.14
N ARG A 18 4.96 33.71 23.26
CA ARG A 18 5.43 35.11 23.30
C ARG A 18 6.95 35.25 23.24
N SER A 19 7.70 34.14 23.27
CA SER A 19 9.15 34.18 23.15
C SER A 19 9.56 34.83 21.84
N ARG A 20 10.57 35.71 21.89
CA ARG A 20 11.22 36.29 20.71
C ARG A 20 12.32 35.39 20.15
N THR A 21 12.74 34.36 20.89
CA THR A 21 13.80 33.43 20.48
C THR A 21 13.44 32.72 19.19
N LEU A 22 14.39 32.70 18.25
CA LEU A 22 14.29 31.98 16.99
C LEU A 22 15.36 30.90 16.96
N ASN A 23 15.04 29.78 16.34
CA ASN A 23 16.03 28.77 16.00
C ASN A 23 16.95 29.31 14.89
N SER A 24 18.24 28.98 14.93
CA SER A 24 19.22 29.37 13.90
C SER A 24 19.10 28.55 12.61
N ARG A 25 18.34 27.45 12.61
CA ARG A 25 18.11 26.64 11.41
C ARG A 25 17.31 27.40 10.34
N PRO A 26 17.50 27.06 9.05
CA PRO A 26 16.74 27.66 7.97
C PRO A 26 15.24 27.46 8.17
N ALA A 27 14.47 28.44 7.71
CA ALA A 27 13.02 28.41 7.77
C ALA A 27 12.47 27.15 7.10
N LEU A 28 11.45 26.54 7.73
CA LEU A 28 10.77 25.38 7.20
C LEU A 28 9.69 25.85 6.21
N ALA A 29 9.91 25.62 4.91
CA ALA A 29 8.87 25.80 3.91
C ALA A 29 7.75 24.78 4.11
N LEU A 30 6.49 25.22 4.04
CA LEU A 30 5.35 24.31 4.20
C LEU A 30 5.18 23.38 3.00
N SER A 31 5.55 23.84 1.80
CA SER A 31 5.57 23.00 0.59
C SER A 31 6.49 21.77 0.70
N ALA A 32 7.50 21.81 1.57
CA ALA A 32 8.38 20.66 1.82
C ALA A 32 7.68 19.53 2.60
N LEU A 33 6.53 19.81 3.23
CA LEU A 33 5.71 18.83 3.92
C LEU A 33 4.58 18.34 3.01
N LYS A 34 4.09 17.12 3.24
CA LYS A 34 2.90 16.62 2.53
C LYS A 34 1.66 17.40 2.98
N PRO A 35 0.63 17.57 2.13
CA PRO A 35 -0.58 18.34 2.48
C PRO A 35 -1.27 17.90 3.79
N HIS A 36 -1.23 16.60 4.12
CA HIS A 36 -1.80 16.05 5.36
C HIS A 36 -0.93 16.23 6.61
N GLN A 37 0.30 16.75 6.46
CA GLN A 37 1.25 16.95 7.55
C GLN A 37 1.22 18.38 8.09
N TYR A 38 0.32 19.23 7.60
CA TYR A 38 0.11 20.57 8.13
C TYR A 38 -1.34 21.01 7.95
N ASP A 39 -1.79 21.88 8.86
CA ASP A 39 -3.11 22.50 8.87
C ASP A 39 -2.94 24.02 8.81
N LEU A 40 -3.56 24.66 7.81
CA LEU A 40 -3.54 26.10 7.59
C LEU A 40 -4.82 26.81 8.08
N ARG A 41 -5.76 26.09 8.70
CA ARG A 41 -6.97 26.69 9.29
C ARG A 41 -6.58 27.71 10.35
N ARG A 42 -7.28 28.85 10.34
CA ARG A 42 -6.96 30.02 11.18
C ARG A 42 -6.91 29.69 12.68
N ASP A 43 -7.78 28.80 13.14
CA ASP A 43 -7.93 28.49 14.56
C ASP A 43 -7.02 27.35 15.02
N CYS A 44 -6.52 26.53 14.08
CA CYS A 44 -5.79 25.29 14.34
C CYS A 44 -4.46 25.18 13.56
N ALA A 45 -3.88 26.32 13.19
CA ALA A 45 -2.66 26.37 12.40
C ALA A 45 -1.53 25.55 13.06
N SER A 46 -1.17 24.43 12.44
CA SER A 46 -0.23 23.47 13.01
C SER A 46 0.50 22.68 11.92
N LEU A 47 1.64 22.09 12.25
CA LEU A 47 2.41 21.25 11.34
C LEU A 47 3.05 20.08 12.08
N ILE A 48 3.39 19.02 11.38
CA ILE A 48 4.24 17.96 11.89
C ILE A 48 5.68 18.45 11.87
N CYS A 49 6.32 18.48 13.04
CA CYS A 49 7.74 18.79 13.13
C CYS A 49 8.55 17.65 12.48
N PRO A 50 9.42 17.93 11.48
CA PRO A 50 10.19 16.89 10.80
C PRO A 50 11.26 16.24 11.70
N ASP A 51 11.68 16.91 12.77
CA ASP A 51 12.73 16.40 13.67
C ASP A 51 12.19 15.48 14.78
N CYS A 52 10.89 15.54 15.11
CA CYS A 52 10.32 14.71 16.17
C CYS A 52 8.94 14.10 15.85
N GLU A 53 8.45 14.31 14.62
CA GLU A 53 7.21 13.76 14.07
C GLU A 53 5.94 14.09 14.87
N THR A 54 6.00 15.13 15.71
CA THR A 54 4.85 15.54 16.50
C THR A 54 4.12 16.72 15.89
N TRP A 55 2.80 16.78 16.09
CA TRP A 55 1.95 17.89 15.67
C TRP A 55 2.15 19.13 16.54
N VAL A 56 2.61 20.23 15.97
CA VAL A 56 2.98 21.43 16.70
C VAL A 56 2.27 22.66 16.15
N PRO A 57 1.70 23.52 17.02
CA PRO A 57 1.09 24.78 16.60
C PRO A 57 2.10 25.75 15.98
N ILE A 58 1.64 26.50 14.99
CA ILE A 58 2.36 27.62 14.38
C ILE A 58 1.84 28.90 15.04
N THR A 59 2.73 29.62 15.71
CA THR A 59 2.39 30.95 16.23
C THR A 59 2.58 32.00 15.16
N GLY A 60 1.64 32.94 15.08
CA GLY A 60 1.81 34.16 14.29
C GLY A 60 1.69 33.94 12.78
N LEU A 61 0.81 33.04 12.33
CA LEU A 61 0.61 32.71 10.91
C LEU A 61 0.33 33.94 10.02
N ARG A 62 -0.30 35.00 10.56
CA ARG A 62 -0.55 36.27 9.85
C ARG A 62 0.52 37.35 10.08
N GLY A 63 1.53 37.05 10.90
CA GLY A 63 2.62 37.96 11.21
C GLY A 63 3.76 37.84 10.20
N THR A 64 4.78 38.65 10.38
CA THR A 64 5.98 38.66 9.52
C THR A 64 6.94 37.51 9.78
N ALA A 65 6.84 36.85 10.94
CA ALA A 65 7.74 35.77 11.35
C ALA A 65 6.97 34.62 12.01
N PRO A 66 6.18 33.85 11.24
CA PRO A 66 5.53 32.66 11.78
C PRO A 66 6.56 31.63 12.21
N LYS A 67 6.31 30.98 13.35
CA LYS A 67 7.24 29.98 13.89
C LYS A 67 6.56 28.89 14.67
N VAL A 68 7.23 27.75 14.72
CA VAL A 68 6.82 26.57 15.48
C VAL A 68 6.92 26.86 16.98
N VAL A 69 5.85 26.57 17.71
CA VAL A 69 5.85 26.70 19.18
C VAL A 69 6.88 25.77 19.82
N PRO A 70 7.54 26.22 20.89
CA PRO A 70 8.19 25.34 21.84
C PRO A 70 7.38 24.08 22.21
N HIS A 71 7.81 22.92 21.70
CA HIS A 71 7.24 21.61 22.05
C HIS A 71 8.28 20.58 22.56
N ASP A 72 7.83 19.67 23.41
CA ASP A 72 8.59 18.50 23.83
C ASP A 72 8.37 17.37 22.80
N THR A 73 9.33 16.45 22.68
CA THR A 73 9.27 15.26 21.84
C THR A 73 8.31 14.25 22.45
N GLY A 74 7.64 13.46 21.60
CA GLY A 74 6.72 12.42 22.05
C GLY A 74 5.30 12.89 22.37
N ARG A 75 4.52 11.96 22.92
CA ARG A 75 3.13 12.09 23.31
C ARG A 75 3.02 12.75 24.67
N THR A 76 2.19 13.79 24.73
CA THR A 76 1.83 14.49 25.95
C THR A 76 1.36 13.54 27.04
N TRP A 77 1.81 13.77 28.28
CA TRP A 77 1.48 12.97 29.47
C TRP A 77 1.97 11.51 29.49
N LYS A 78 2.60 11.02 28.42
CA LYS A 78 3.08 9.63 28.32
C LYS A 78 4.60 9.55 28.25
N ASP A 79 5.20 10.27 27.32
CA ASP A 79 6.63 10.20 27.06
C ASP A 79 7.38 11.20 27.94
N ALA A 80 8.70 11.02 28.09
CA ALA A 80 9.54 11.93 28.84
C ALA A 80 9.53 13.35 28.23
N ALA A 81 9.58 14.39 29.07
CA ALA A 81 9.59 15.81 28.71
C ALA A 81 10.94 16.25 28.11
N VAL A 82 11.35 15.61 27.02
CA VAL A 82 12.56 15.96 26.29
C VAL A 82 12.22 17.07 25.30
N ARG A 83 12.90 18.21 25.42
CA ARG A 83 12.69 19.35 24.53
C ARG A 83 13.13 19.01 23.10
N CYS A 84 12.30 19.26 22.08
CA CYS A 84 12.78 19.18 20.70
C CYS A 84 13.75 20.34 20.41
N ARG A 85 15.06 20.08 20.45
CA ARG A 85 16.10 21.11 20.26
C ARG A 85 16.19 21.60 18.81
N LEU A 86 15.89 20.73 17.86
CA LEU A 86 16.06 20.99 16.44
C LEU A 86 14.87 21.73 15.81
N GLY A 87 13.64 21.38 16.18
CA GLY A 87 12.42 21.91 15.58
C GLY A 87 11.73 23.02 16.36
N SER A 88 12.05 23.20 17.65
CA SER A 88 11.43 24.26 18.46
C SER A 88 11.85 25.65 18.01
N ASN A 89 10.92 26.62 18.06
CA ASN A 89 11.14 28.02 17.67
C ASN A 89 11.65 28.18 16.22
N ARG A 90 11.51 27.16 15.37
CA ARG A 90 11.94 27.22 13.97
C ARG A 90 10.98 28.10 13.17
N LEU A 91 11.54 29.01 12.38
CA LEU A 91 10.76 29.83 11.46
C LEU A 91 10.05 28.94 10.44
N VAL A 92 8.87 29.38 10.04
CA VAL A 92 8.05 28.72 9.02
C VAL A 92 7.88 29.69 7.87
N THR A 93 8.08 29.22 6.65
CA THR A 93 7.74 29.98 5.43
C THR A 93 6.42 29.45 4.91
N VAL A 94 5.40 30.30 4.90
CA VAL A 94 4.07 29.96 4.35
C VAL A 94 4.08 30.28 2.86
N ASP A 95 4.49 29.29 2.06
CA ASP A 95 4.63 29.37 0.61
C ASP A 95 3.48 28.70 -0.15
N VAL A 96 2.50 28.15 0.58
CA VAL A 96 1.31 27.51 0.01
C VAL A 96 0.08 28.38 0.31
N ALA A 97 -0.70 28.68 -0.73
CA ALA A 97 -1.96 29.39 -0.56
C ALA A 97 -2.98 28.49 0.18
N VAL A 98 -3.70 29.05 1.16
CA VAL A 98 -4.69 28.31 1.97
C VAL A 98 -5.73 27.61 1.07
N LYS A 99 -6.20 28.28 0.02
CA LYS A 99 -7.15 27.72 -0.95
C LYS A 99 -6.59 26.48 -1.65
N GLN A 100 -5.36 26.56 -2.18
CA GLN A 100 -4.70 25.44 -2.86
C GLN A 100 -4.44 24.26 -1.93
N TRP A 101 -4.08 24.53 -0.67
CA TRP A 101 -3.94 23.47 0.33
C TRP A 101 -5.28 22.77 0.61
N GLN A 102 -6.36 23.53 0.75
CA GLN A 102 -7.69 22.98 0.99
C GLN A 102 -8.15 22.12 -0.19
N GLU A 103 -8.00 22.61 -1.43
CA GLU A 103 -8.31 21.86 -2.66
C GLU A 103 -7.53 20.52 -2.69
N ARG A 104 -6.22 20.54 -2.40
CA ARG A 104 -5.40 19.31 -2.35
C ARG A 104 -5.86 18.29 -1.31
N LEU A 105 -6.38 18.75 -0.16
CA LEU A 105 -6.92 17.87 0.86
C LEU A 105 -8.25 17.24 0.43
N GLU A 106 -9.12 18.04 -0.19
CA GLU A 106 -10.43 17.60 -0.68
C GLU A 106 -10.27 16.62 -1.86
N ASP A 107 -9.38 16.91 -2.81
CA ASP A 107 -9.08 16.04 -3.96
C ASP A 107 -8.49 14.68 -3.51
N GLY A 108 -7.55 14.68 -2.56
CA GLY A 108 -6.98 13.44 -2.02
C GLY A 108 -8.02 12.58 -1.28
N HIS A 109 -8.98 13.22 -0.61
CA HIS A 109 -10.11 12.52 -0.01
C HIS A 109 -11.07 11.98 -1.06
N ALA A 110 -11.34 12.72 -2.14
CA ALA A 110 -12.19 12.27 -3.24
C ALA A 110 -11.61 11.01 -3.92
N ASP A 111 -10.33 11.00 -4.27
CA ASP A 111 -9.67 9.85 -4.90
C ASP A 111 -9.69 8.60 -4.00
N THR A 112 -9.54 8.77 -2.68
CA THR A 112 -9.65 7.67 -1.73
C THR A 112 -11.10 7.20 -1.54
N GLY A 113 -12.06 8.12 -1.53
CA GLY A 113 -13.49 7.85 -1.37
C GLY A 113 -14.11 7.10 -2.56
N HIS A 114 -13.54 7.24 -3.76
CA HIS A 114 -13.96 6.50 -4.95
C HIS A 114 -13.53 5.03 -4.95
N ARG A 115 -12.70 4.59 -4.00
CA ARG A 115 -12.41 3.17 -3.81
C ARG A 115 -13.68 2.46 -3.33
N ARG A 116 -14.42 1.89 -4.29
CA ARG A 116 -15.54 0.99 -3.98
C ARG A 116 -15.01 -0.15 -3.13
N ARG A 117 -15.62 -0.37 -1.96
CA ARG A 117 -15.36 -1.56 -1.15
C ARG A 117 -15.56 -2.77 -2.04
N THR A 118 -14.49 -3.54 -2.26
CA THR A 118 -14.61 -4.82 -2.95
C THR A 118 -15.40 -5.75 -2.05
N THR A 119 -16.59 -6.16 -2.49
CA THR A 119 -17.34 -7.22 -1.81
C THR A 119 -16.49 -8.48 -1.87
N VAL A 120 -15.92 -8.89 -0.74
CA VAL A 120 -15.20 -10.16 -0.62
C VAL A 120 -16.21 -11.28 -0.89
N ARG A 121 -16.26 -11.76 -2.13
CA ARG A 121 -16.99 -12.98 -2.46
C ARG A 121 -16.24 -14.13 -1.79
N ARG A 122 -16.89 -14.80 -0.84
CA ARG A 122 -16.34 -16.02 -0.25
C ARG A 122 -16.12 -17.02 -1.38
N LYS A 123 -14.92 -17.62 -1.44
CA LYS A 123 -14.64 -18.73 -2.35
C LYS A 123 -15.72 -19.80 -2.11
N PRO A 124 -16.45 -20.24 -3.15
CA PRO A 124 -17.39 -21.34 -3.01
C PRO A 124 -16.65 -22.51 -2.36
N LYS A 125 -17.20 -23.05 -1.26
CA LYS A 125 -16.66 -24.28 -0.70
C LYS A 125 -16.87 -25.36 -1.74
N ALA A 126 -15.77 -25.91 -2.27
CA ALA A 126 -15.87 -27.08 -3.12
C ALA A 126 -16.60 -28.18 -2.34
N ALA A 127 -17.53 -28.88 -2.99
CA ALA A 127 -18.11 -30.07 -2.41
C ALA A 127 -16.97 -31.01 -1.99
N VAL A 128 -17.11 -31.61 -0.82
CA VAL A 128 -16.13 -32.59 -0.34
C VAL A 128 -16.05 -33.70 -1.37
N ALA A 129 -14.84 -33.99 -1.86
CA ALA A 129 -14.66 -35.06 -2.82
C ALA A 129 -15.18 -36.38 -2.22
N PRO A 130 -15.92 -37.20 -2.98
CA PRO A 130 -16.41 -38.48 -2.49
C PRO A 130 -15.23 -39.34 -2.03
N ALA A 131 -15.49 -40.20 -1.03
CA ALA A 131 -14.47 -41.09 -0.51
C ALA A 131 -13.95 -42.00 -1.64
N VAL A 132 -12.66 -42.37 -1.58
CA VAL A 132 -12.01 -43.24 -2.59
C VAL A 132 -12.81 -44.54 -2.81
N SER A 133 -13.43 -45.06 -1.75
CA SER A 133 -14.33 -46.23 -1.80
C SER A 133 -15.61 -45.98 -2.63
N GLN A 134 -16.20 -44.79 -2.57
CA GLN A 134 -17.39 -44.43 -3.35
C GLN A 134 -17.05 -44.20 -4.84
N ILE A 135 -15.88 -43.65 -5.13
CA ILE A 135 -15.38 -43.48 -6.51
C ILE A 135 -15.10 -44.86 -7.13
N ALA A 136 -14.52 -45.78 -6.37
CA ALA A 136 -14.29 -47.16 -6.81
C ALA A 136 -15.62 -47.90 -7.07
N ALA A 137 -16.62 -47.73 -6.20
CA ALA A 137 -17.94 -48.29 -6.39
C ALA A 137 -18.67 -47.72 -7.62
N GLN A 138 -18.54 -46.42 -7.90
CA GLN A 138 -19.10 -45.80 -9.13
C GLN A 138 -18.40 -46.28 -10.40
N LYS A 139 -17.10 -46.62 -10.34
CA LYS A 139 -16.40 -47.27 -11.46
C LYS A 139 -16.79 -48.73 -11.65
N GLN A 140 -17.34 -49.37 -10.62
CA GLN A 140 -17.77 -50.77 -10.62
C GLN A 140 -19.27 -50.94 -10.86
N ALA A 141 -20.07 -49.87 -10.82
CA ALA A 141 -21.44 -49.91 -11.30
C ALA A 141 -21.40 -50.25 -12.80
N PRO A 142 -22.00 -51.37 -13.24
CA PRO A 142 -22.07 -51.66 -14.65
C PRO A 142 -22.92 -50.57 -15.30
N ALA A 143 -22.34 -49.91 -16.31
CA ALA A 143 -23.12 -49.28 -17.36
C ALA A 143 -23.80 -50.43 -18.12
N ASP A 144 -24.88 -50.96 -17.55
CA ASP A 144 -25.81 -51.74 -18.33
C ASP A 144 -26.51 -50.75 -19.28
N ASP A 145 -26.37 -51.07 -20.57
CA ASP A 145 -26.91 -50.42 -21.77
C ASP A 145 -26.14 -49.21 -22.33
N GLU A 146 -25.07 -49.49 -23.08
CA GLU A 146 -25.20 -49.58 -24.55
C GLU A 146 -23.93 -50.16 -25.18
N ARG A 147 -24.06 -51.43 -25.56
CA ARG A 147 -23.22 -52.18 -26.49
C ARG A 147 -23.23 -51.48 -27.85
N GLY A 148 -22.12 -50.84 -28.26
CA GLY A 148 -22.10 -50.23 -29.59
C GLY A 148 -20.85 -49.48 -30.06
N ASN A 149 -19.65 -49.70 -29.52
CA ASN A 149 -18.40 -49.35 -30.22
C ASN A 149 -17.19 -49.92 -29.47
N ASP A 150 -16.78 -51.14 -29.81
CA ASP A 150 -15.49 -51.74 -29.42
C ASP A 150 -14.29 -51.06 -30.11
N ARG A 151 -14.26 -49.73 -30.11
CA ARG A 151 -13.06 -48.98 -30.50
C ARG A 151 -12.31 -48.62 -29.23
N PRO A 152 -11.06 -49.07 -29.06
CA PRO A 152 -10.29 -48.74 -27.88
C PRO A 152 -10.15 -47.21 -27.79
N LEU A 153 -10.30 -46.66 -26.58
CA LEU A 153 -10.41 -45.20 -26.32
C LEU A 153 -9.28 -44.36 -26.98
N TRP A 154 -8.09 -44.94 -27.17
CA TRP A 154 -6.98 -44.26 -27.83
C TRP A 154 -7.25 -43.96 -29.33
N LEU A 155 -8.05 -44.80 -30.00
CA LEU A 155 -8.46 -44.63 -31.40
C LEU A 155 -9.49 -43.49 -31.54
N LEU A 156 -10.40 -43.36 -30.58
CA LEU A 156 -11.33 -42.23 -30.51
C LEU A 156 -10.57 -40.92 -30.26
N ARG A 157 -9.60 -40.94 -29.34
CA ARG A 157 -8.74 -39.78 -29.05
C ARG A 157 -7.91 -39.37 -30.27
N LYS A 158 -7.39 -40.33 -31.04
CA LYS A 158 -6.65 -40.06 -32.28
C LYS A 158 -7.53 -39.36 -33.33
N LYS A 159 -8.80 -39.77 -33.47
CA LYS A 159 -9.76 -39.12 -34.36
C LYS A 159 -10.15 -37.72 -33.89
N GLN A 160 -10.39 -37.54 -32.59
CA GLN A 160 -10.68 -36.23 -32.00
C GLN A 160 -9.50 -35.26 -32.20
N TRP A 161 -8.26 -35.73 -32.00
CA TRP A 161 -7.08 -34.93 -32.26
C TRP A 161 -6.97 -34.55 -33.74
N ALA A 162 -7.10 -35.52 -34.65
CA ALA A 162 -7.08 -35.24 -36.09
C ALA A 162 -8.14 -34.21 -36.51
N ALA A 163 -9.33 -34.23 -35.90
CA ALA A 163 -10.40 -33.26 -36.17
C ALA A 163 -10.08 -31.85 -35.65
N THR A 164 -9.25 -31.72 -34.61
CA THR A 164 -8.98 -30.43 -33.95
C THR A 164 -7.59 -29.86 -34.30
N GLU A 165 -6.71 -30.67 -34.89
CA GLU A 165 -5.30 -30.36 -35.14
C GLU A 165 -5.12 -29.10 -36.00
N SER A 166 -5.92 -28.94 -37.06
CA SER A 166 -5.87 -27.75 -37.92
C SER A 166 -6.24 -26.47 -37.16
N SER A 167 -7.30 -26.52 -36.36
CA SER A 167 -7.76 -25.39 -35.56
C SER A 167 -6.73 -24.98 -34.50
N VAL A 168 -6.05 -25.95 -33.89
CA VAL A 168 -4.93 -25.71 -32.98
C VAL A 168 -3.75 -25.06 -33.71
N ARG A 169 -3.37 -25.58 -34.88
CA ARG A 169 -2.28 -25.01 -35.71
C ARG A 169 -2.58 -23.58 -36.14
N ASP A 170 -3.81 -23.28 -36.52
CA ASP A 170 -4.24 -21.93 -36.88
C ASP A 170 -4.19 -20.98 -35.68
N ALA A 171 -4.61 -21.47 -34.51
CA ALA A 171 -4.56 -20.69 -33.27
C ALA A 171 -3.11 -20.39 -32.86
N ASP A 172 -2.20 -21.34 -32.98
CA ASP A 172 -0.78 -21.15 -32.71
C ASP A 172 -0.13 -20.21 -33.73
N THR A 173 -0.51 -20.31 -35.01
CA THR A 173 -0.05 -19.39 -36.07
C THR A 173 -0.48 -17.96 -35.78
N ARG A 174 -1.74 -17.74 -35.37
CA ARG A 174 -2.24 -16.41 -34.95
C ARG A 174 -1.51 -15.90 -33.71
N ARG A 175 -1.18 -16.78 -32.76
CA ARG A 175 -0.44 -16.41 -31.56
C ARG A 175 1.01 -16.03 -31.85
N ALA A 176 1.62 -16.62 -32.87
CA ALA A 176 2.98 -16.31 -33.32
C ALA A 176 3.06 -14.97 -34.08
N GLN A 177 1.95 -14.47 -34.62
CA GLN A 177 1.89 -13.13 -35.22
C GLN A 177 1.84 -12.07 -34.11
N LEU A 178 3.01 -11.50 -33.79
CA LEU A 178 3.10 -10.31 -32.95
C LEU A 178 2.58 -9.10 -33.75
N PRO A 179 1.67 -8.27 -33.20
CA PRO A 179 1.31 -7.00 -33.82
C PRO A 179 2.55 -6.12 -33.96
N ALA A 180 2.73 -5.49 -35.12
CA ALA A 180 3.78 -4.49 -35.29
C ALA A 180 3.53 -3.32 -34.31
N GLY A 181 4.38 -3.19 -33.30
CA GLY A 181 4.34 -2.08 -32.34
C GLY A 181 4.40 -2.48 -30.87
N ASP A 182 4.03 -3.72 -30.51
CA ASP A 182 4.06 -4.17 -29.12
C ASP A 182 4.96 -5.39 -28.96
N ALA A 183 6.25 -5.14 -28.83
CA ALA A 183 7.10 -6.10 -28.13
C ALA A 183 6.68 -6.08 -26.65
N PRO A 184 6.39 -7.23 -26.00
CA PRO A 184 6.22 -7.24 -24.56
C PRO A 184 7.46 -6.61 -23.92
N LEU A 185 7.27 -5.60 -23.07
CA LEU A 185 8.34 -4.98 -22.28
C LEU A 185 9.17 -6.12 -21.70
N GLY A 186 10.42 -6.23 -22.17
CA GLY A 186 11.23 -7.45 -22.08
C GLY A 186 10.99 -8.22 -20.79
N ALA A 187 10.35 -9.38 -20.89
CA ALA A 187 10.26 -10.28 -19.75
C ALA A 187 11.70 -10.57 -19.32
N ALA A 188 11.97 -10.43 -18.02
CA ALA A 188 13.26 -10.79 -17.47
C ALA A 188 13.63 -12.21 -17.96
N PRO A 189 14.88 -12.44 -18.38
CA PRO A 189 15.27 -13.73 -18.95
C PRO A 189 14.96 -14.83 -17.94
N VAL A 190 13.94 -15.62 -18.24
CA VAL A 190 13.63 -16.81 -17.46
C VAL A 190 14.72 -17.84 -17.74
N PRO A 191 15.26 -18.50 -16.71
CA PRO A 191 16.24 -19.56 -16.91
C PRO A 191 15.67 -20.64 -17.82
N LEU A 192 16.24 -20.79 -19.02
CA LEU A 192 15.88 -21.87 -19.95
C LEU A 192 16.33 -23.26 -19.45
N LYS A 193 17.19 -23.27 -18.42
CA LYS A 193 17.69 -24.46 -17.78
C LYS A 193 16.85 -24.76 -16.55
N THR A 194 16.09 -25.85 -16.60
CA THR A 194 15.37 -26.38 -15.44
C THR A 194 16.35 -26.66 -14.31
N LEU A 195 16.23 -25.93 -13.20
CA LEU A 195 17.03 -26.18 -12.01
C LEU A 195 16.46 -27.42 -11.29
N HIS A 196 17.25 -28.47 -11.19
CA HIS A 196 16.93 -29.64 -10.38
C HIS A 196 17.47 -29.43 -8.98
N PRO A 197 16.61 -29.37 -7.94
CA PRO A 197 17.09 -29.33 -6.56
C PRO A 197 17.79 -30.65 -6.23
N GLU A 198 19.04 -30.57 -5.80
CA GLU A 198 19.74 -31.74 -5.26
C GLU A 198 19.03 -32.20 -3.98
N ARG A 199 18.66 -33.48 -3.94
CA ARG A 199 18.17 -34.10 -2.71
C ARG A 199 19.30 -34.06 -1.69
N ARG A 200 19.04 -33.43 -0.55
CA ARG A 200 19.90 -33.50 0.63
C ARG A 200 20.10 -34.98 0.96
N ALA A 201 21.35 -35.46 0.91
CA ALA A 201 21.68 -36.78 1.40
C ALA A 201 21.40 -36.80 2.91
N SER A 202 20.57 -37.75 3.33
CA SER A 202 20.29 -38.06 4.73
C SER A 202 21.52 -38.69 5.40
#